data_AF-A0A7Y4ZHV6-F1
#
_entry.id   AF-A0A7Y4ZHV6-F1
#
_cell.length_a   1.000
_cell.length_b   1.000
_cell.length_c   1.000
_cell.angle_alpha   90.00
_cell.angle_beta   90.00
_cell.angle_gamma   90.00
#
_symmetry.space_group_name_H-M   'P 1'
#
loop_
_entity.id
_entity.type
_entity.pdbx_description
1 polymer ?
#
loop_
_entity_poly.entity_id
_entity_poly.type
_entity_poly.pdbx_seq_one_letter_code
_entity_poly.pdbx_strand_id
1 'polypeptide(L)'
;MRVFHKGIAAATSLVLLGSCGGSTENTRIYLRTDAETSGTPLFQRLRLEIYRGAAPCEGCFREVAVDARTFPSGIASFDVGGSGEVRVRARLFRVRGNTDPRPESTIDVTARVVLDGMNQVVDLPMAAVGKAPPEATALRLGGEPSALAPSVPAPRSACPRPASPDEVCVPAGYFWMGDPTFDPGNEPRVDGRHERLVALDAFLLDRTEVTVSAYRASGLATDSLPRRHFVIERCTYADADDPERENFDARPVNCVGHRSAGAFCAALGKDLPTEAELEYAQGAMRSFRYVWGEELPRCGDA
;
A
#
# COMPACT_ATOMS: atom_id res chain seq x y z
N MET A 1 10.30 15.57 -34.51
CA MET A 1 10.64 16.72 -33.63
C MET A 1 9.35 17.22 -33.00
N ARG A 2 8.96 16.70 -31.83
CA ARG A 2 7.71 17.08 -31.14
C ARG A 2 8.06 18.03 -30.01
N VAL A 3 7.49 19.22 -30.07
CA VAL A 3 7.71 20.33 -29.14
C VAL A 3 6.96 20.02 -27.84
N PHE A 4 7.70 19.91 -26.73
CA PHE A 4 7.14 19.82 -25.39
C PHE A 4 6.48 21.16 -25.02
N HIS A 5 5.17 21.13 -24.76
CA HIS A 5 4.51 22.24 -24.07
C HIS A 5 4.94 22.20 -22.59
N LYS A 6 5.63 23.25 -22.14
CA LYS A 6 5.80 23.55 -20.72
C LYS A 6 4.42 23.71 -20.10
N GLY A 7 4.03 22.74 -19.28
CA GLY A 7 2.85 22.86 -18.42
C GLY A 7 3.03 24.04 -17.48
N ILE A 8 2.06 24.95 -17.53
CA ILE A 8 1.85 26.01 -16.56
C ILE A 8 1.70 25.34 -15.18
N ALA A 9 2.52 25.74 -14.21
CA ALA A 9 2.35 25.33 -12.82
C ALA A 9 0.97 25.80 -12.36
N ALA A 10 0.04 24.88 -12.21
CA ALA A 10 -1.23 25.17 -11.55
C ALA A 10 -0.90 25.61 -10.13
N ALA A 11 -1.40 26.78 -9.71
CA ALA A 11 -1.33 27.20 -8.32
C ALA A 11 -2.05 26.13 -7.48
N THR A 12 -1.27 25.29 -6.79
CA THR A 12 -1.79 24.32 -5.83
C THR A 12 -2.42 25.12 -4.70
N SER A 13 -3.75 25.20 -4.64
CA SER A 13 -4.44 25.82 -3.51
C SER A 13 -4.09 25.03 -2.26
N LEU A 14 -3.22 25.58 -1.42
CA LEU A 14 -2.81 24.96 -0.17
C LEU A 14 -3.94 25.04 0.85
N VAL A 15 -4.14 23.94 1.57
CA VAL A 15 -5.20 23.84 2.56
C VAL A 15 -4.66 24.18 3.95
N LEU A 16 -5.34 25.12 4.59
CA LEU A 16 -5.11 25.50 5.98
C LEU A 16 -5.95 24.58 6.88
N LEU A 17 -5.28 23.65 7.55
CA LEU A 17 -5.88 22.68 8.47
C LEU A 17 -6.38 23.33 9.76
N GLY A 18 -6.00 24.58 10.04
CA GLY A 18 -6.43 25.37 11.20
C GLY A 18 -5.35 26.29 11.76
N SER A 19 -5.67 26.90 12.90
CA SER A 19 -4.74 27.67 13.72
C SER A 19 -4.74 27.18 15.17
N CYS A 20 -3.60 27.35 15.84
CA CYS A 20 -3.36 27.00 17.23
C CYS A 20 -2.79 28.21 17.98
N GLY A 21 -3.48 28.67 19.03
CA GLY A 21 -3.09 29.85 19.82
C GLY A 21 -3.61 31.16 19.23
N GLY A 22 -4.20 32.02 20.08
CA GLY A 22 -4.83 33.29 19.67
C GLY A 22 -3.85 34.47 19.65
N SER A 23 -2.78 34.38 18.86
CA SER A 23 -1.78 35.46 18.71
C SER A 23 -1.99 36.28 17.43
N THR A 24 -1.53 37.53 17.42
CA THR A 24 -1.41 38.37 16.22
C THR A 24 -0.24 37.96 15.33
N GLU A 25 0.77 37.32 15.90
CA GLU A 25 1.91 36.74 15.19
C GLU A 25 1.69 35.24 15.02
N ASN A 26 1.56 34.79 13.78
CA ASN A 26 1.39 33.38 13.42
C ASN A 26 2.56 32.92 12.55
N THR A 27 3.09 31.75 12.88
CA THR A 27 4.04 31.03 12.04
C THR A 27 3.28 29.96 11.27
N ARG A 28 3.35 29.98 9.93
CA ARG A 28 2.76 28.94 9.11
C ARG A 28 3.70 27.74 9.01
N ILE A 29 3.17 26.56 9.31
CA ILE A 29 3.89 25.30 9.28
C ILE A 29 3.28 24.44 8.16
N TYR A 30 4.12 24.02 7.22
CA TYR A 30 3.75 23.09 6.16
C TYR A 30 4.18 21.68 6.52
N LEU A 31 3.30 20.74 6.22
CA LEU A 31 3.56 19.31 6.26
C LEU A 31 3.66 18.83 4.82
N ARG A 32 4.75 18.15 4.49
CA ARG A 32 4.90 17.53 3.16
C ARG A 32 5.07 16.04 3.28
N THR A 33 4.41 15.29 2.43
CA THR A 33 4.65 13.86 2.27
C THR A 33 4.86 13.54 0.80
N ASP A 34 5.67 12.52 0.55
CA ASP A 34 5.87 11.89 -0.75
C ASP A 34 4.95 10.67 -0.95
N ALA A 35 4.07 10.38 0.02
CA ALA A 35 3.00 9.42 -0.13
C ALA A 35 1.89 9.96 -1.05
N GLU A 36 1.29 9.08 -1.86
CA GLU A 36 0.10 9.43 -2.66
C GLU A 36 -1.08 9.75 -1.72
N THR A 37 -1.69 10.91 -1.92
CA THR A 37 -2.79 11.42 -1.10
C THR A 37 -4.12 11.46 -1.85
N SER A 38 -4.11 11.17 -3.16
CA SER A 38 -5.30 11.05 -3.98
C SER A 38 -5.73 9.59 -4.19
N GLY A 39 -6.95 9.38 -4.68
CA GLY A 39 -7.49 8.04 -4.94
C GLY A 39 -7.72 7.24 -3.64
N THR A 40 -6.96 6.15 -3.48
CA THR A 40 -6.97 5.32 -2.26
C THR A 40 -5.61 5.43 -1.57
N PRO A 41 -5.42 6.43 -0.72
CA PRO A 41 -4.12 6.71 -0.12
C PRO A 41 -3.72 5.62 0.88
N LEU A 42 -2.42 5.35 0.97
CA LEU A 42 -1.84 4.40 1.93
C LEU A 42 -2.14 4.80 3.38
N PHE A 43 -2.05 6.10 3.64
CA PHE A 43 -2.38 6.71 4.93
C PHE A 43 -3.75 7.37 4.82
N GLN A 44 -4.58 7.19 5.83
CA GLN A 44 -5.96 7.67 5.81
C GLN A 44 -6.18 8.82 6.79
N ARG A 45 -5.30 8.95 7.79
CA ARG A 45 -5.38 9.96 8.84
C ARG A 45 -4.04 10.63 9.04
N LEU A 46 -4.11 11.93 9.30
CA LEU A 46 -3.05 12.71 9.90
C LEU A 46 -3.47 13.07 11.33
N ARG A 47 -2.63 12.76 12.31
CA ARG A 47 -2.77 13.25 13.70
C ARG A 47 -1.64 14.24 14.00
N LEU A 48 -2.01 15.43 14.47
CA LEU A 48 -1.11 16.52 14.81
C LEU A 48 -1.21 16.86 16.29
N GLU A 49 -0.05 17.00 16.93
CA GLU A 49 0.09 17.44 18.31
C GLU A 49 1.20 18.50 18.40
N ILE A 50 0.89 19.65 19.01
CA ILE A 50 1.87 20.70 19.25
C ILE A 50 2.17 20.79 20.75
N TYR A 51 3.44 20.70 21.10
CA TYR A 51 3.94 20.71 22.47
C TYR A 51 4.72 22.01 22.73
N ARG A 52 4.32 22.72 23.78
CA ARG A 52 5.09 23.83 24.39
C ARG A 52 5.80 23.42 25.69
N GLY A 53 5.68 22.15 26.07
CA GLY A 53 6.20 21.57 27.30
C GLY A 53 6.10 20.04 27.25
N ALA A 54 5.75 19.41 28.37
CA ALA A 54 5.63 17.95 28.45
C ALA A 54 4.34 17.40 27.80
N ALA A 55 3.24 18.18 27.81
CA ALA A 55 1.96 17.81 27.23
C ALA A 55 1.62 18.68 25.99
N PRO A 56 0.76 18.21 25.08
CA PRO A 56 0.21 19.05 24.02
C PRO A 56 -0.51 20.25 24.63
N CYS A 57 -0.41 21.42 24.00
CA CYS A 57 -1.16 22.58 24.47
C CYS A 57 -2.67 22.42 24.23
N GLU A 58 -3.50 23.18 24.96
CA GLU A 58 -4.95 23.12 24.82
C GLU A 58 -5.38 23.52 23.40
N GLY A 59 -6.22 22.70 22.75
CA GLY A 59 -6.63 22.91 21.36
C GLY A 59 -5.55 22.62 20.31
N CYS A 60 -4.40 22.08 20.71
CA CYS A 60 -3.25 21.79 19.86
C CYS A 60 -3.20 20.35 19.34
N PHE A 61 -4.34 19.67 19.40
CA PHE A 61 -4.55 18.33 18.88
C PHE A 61 -5.52 18.40 17.69
N ARG A 62 -5.16 17.78 16.57
CA ARG A 62 -6.03 17.68 15.39
C ARG A 62 -5.88 16.31 14.76
N GLU A 63 -6.99 15.75 14.31
CA GLU A 63 -6.96 14.59 13.42
C GLU A 63 -7.78 14.91 12.16
N VAL A 64 -7.18 14.75 11.00
CA VAL A 64 -7.80 15.04 9.70
C VAL A 64 -7.67 13.86 8.75
N ALA A 65 -8.58 13.76 7.78
CA ALA A 65 -8.46 12.77 6.72
C ALA A 65 -7.29 13.11 5.79
N VAL A 66 -6.63 12.09 5.26
CA VAL A 66 -5.66 12.25 4.18
C VAL A 66 -6.39 11.97 2.88
N ASP A 67 -6.63 13.02 2.11
CA ASP A 67 -7.25 12.96 0.79
C ASP A 67 -6.71 14.11 -0.09
N ALA A 68 -7.07 14.10 -1.38
CA ALA A 68 -6.64 15.12 -2.33
C ALA A 68 -7.12 16.55 -1.97
N ARG A 69 -8.13 16.67 -1.10
CA ARG A 69 -8.62 17.97 -0.62
C ARG A 69 -7.78 18.49 0.53
N THR A 70 -7.33 17.61 1.41
CA THR A 70 -6.59 17.97 2.62
C THR A 70 -5.08 18.08 2.36
N PHE A 71 -4.56 17.23 1.47
CA PHE A 71 -3.18 17.20 1.03
C PHE A 71 -3.08 17.31 -0.50
N PRO A 72 -3.46 18.45 -1.10
CA PRO A 72 -3.25 18.65 -2.53
C PRO A 72 -1.75 18.56 -2.86
N SER A 73 -1.39 17.67 -3.77
CA SER A 73 0.02 17.40 -4.13
C SER A 73 0.91 17.01 -2.93
N GLY A 74 0.35 16.36 -1.91
CA GLY A 74 1.10 15.90 -0.74
C GLY A 74 1.47 17.00 0.26
N ILE A 75 0.85 18.19 0.17
CA ILE A 75 1.15 19.32 1.07
C ILE A 75 -0.09 19.75 1.85
N ALA A 76 0.05 19.93 3.15
CA ALA A 76 -0.94 20.57 4.01
C ALA A 76 -0.27 21.66 4.87
N SER A 77 -1.03 22.59 5.42
CA SER A 77 -0.47 23.66 6.26
C SER A 77 -1.35 23.95 7.47
N PHE A 78 -0.77 24.50 8.53
CA PHE A 78 -1.49 25.01 9.69
C PHE A 78 -0.72 26.17 10.32
N ASP A 79 -1.42 27.05 11.02
CA ASP A 79 -0.82 28.22 11.65
C ASP A 79 -0.64 27.97 13.17
N VAL A 80 0.49 28.40 13.71
CA VAL A 80 0.76 28.37 15.16
C VAL A 80 1.11 29.77 15.64
N GLY A 81 0.32 30.29 16.57
CA GLY A 81 0.47 31.63 17.11
C GLY A 81 1.54 31.73 18.19
N GLY A 82 2.14 32.90 18.34
CA GLY A 82 3.12 33.24 19.38
C GLY A 82 4.56 33.09 18.90
N SER A 83 5.49 33.11 19.85
CA SER A 83 6.94 33.09 19.58
C SER A 83 7.66 31.99 20.38
N GLY A 84 8.91 31.73 20.03
CA GLY A 84 9.77 30.72 20.69
C GLY A 84 9.86 29.41 19.92
N GLU A 85 10.20 28.32 20.61
CA GLU A 85 10.29 26.98 20.01
C GLU A 85 9.14 26.09 20.49
N VAL A 86 8.58 25.31 19.57
CA VAL A 86 7.58 24.26 19.86
C VAL A 86 8.01 22.95 19.24
N ARG A 87 7.54 21.83 19.80
CA ARG A 87 7.64 20.52 19.13
C ARG A 87 6.35 20.20 18.44
N VAL A 88 6.41 19.88 17.15
CA VAL A 88 5.27 19.41 16.36
C VAL A 88 5.46 17.92 16.14
N ARG A 89 4.53 17.11 16.64
CA ARG A 89 4.43 15.69 16.29
C ARG A 89 3.34 15.49 15.26
N ALA A 90 3.71 14.96 14.11
CA ALA A 90 2.82 14.70 12.99
C ALA A 90 2.89 13.21 12.63
N ARG A 91 1.73 12.56 12.64
CA ARG A 91 1.58 11.13 12.40
C ARG A 91 0.67 10.88 11.20
N LEU A 92 1.20 10.33 10.11
CA LEU A 92 0.41 9.78 9.02
C LEU A 92 0.25 8.27 9.23
N PHE A 93 -0.99 7.80 9.29
CA PHE A 93 -1.28 6.40 9.60
C PHE A 93 -2.49 5.87 8.85
N ARG A 94 -2.50 4.55 8.65
CA ARG A 94 -3.63 3.80 8.13
C ARG A 94 -4.61 3.49 9.27
N VAL A 95 -5.91 3.59 9.00
CA VAL A 95 -6.95 3.11 9.92
C VAL A 95 -7.41 1.73 9.48
N ARG A 96 -7.19 0.72 10.30
CA ARG A 96 -7.62 -0.67 10.02
C ARG A 96 -7.92 -1.36 11.35
N GLY A 97 -9.19 -1.51 11.69
CA GLY A 97 -9.61 -2.03 13.00
C GLY A 97 -9.49 -0.99 14.14
N ASN A 98 -8.28 -0.73 14.63
CA ASN A 98 -8.02 0.29 15.66
C ASN A 98 -7.87 1.70 15.03
N THR A 99 -8.30 2.74 15.75
CA THR A 99 -8.13 4.15 15.41
C THR A 99 -6.79 4.73 15.87
N ASP A 100 -6.05 4.02 16.72
CA ASP A 100 -4.70 4.46 17.10
C ASP A 100 -3.64 4.07 16.07
N PRO A 101 -2.65 4.97 15.81
CA PRO A 101 -1.54 4.68 14.92
C PRO A 101 -0.73 3.46 15.39
N ARG A 102 -0.50 2.52 14.48
CA ARG A 102 0.41 1.38 14.71
C ARG A 102 1.83 1.76 14.32
N PRO A 103 2.85 1.50 15.16
CA PRO A 103 4.23 1.86 14.84
C PRO A 103 4.67 1.41 13.45
N GLU A 104 4.41 0.15 13.08
CA GLU A 104 4.82 -0.50 11.83
C GLU A 104 4.23 0.11 10.56
N SER A 105 3.05 0.73 10.64
CA SER A 105 2.31 1.31 9.50
C SER A 105 2.07 2.83 9.65
N THR A 106 2.93 3.49 10.41
CA THR A 106 2.87 4.94 10.67
C THR A 106 4.17 5.63 10.27
N ILE A 107 4.04 6.82 9.66
CA ILE A 107 5.10 7.83 9.64
C ILE A 107 4.89 8.71 10.87
N ASP A 108 5.78 8.64 11.86
CA ASP A 108 5.68 9.38 13.13
C ASP A 108 6.85 10.35 13.29
N VAL A 109 6.69 11.60 12.87
CA VAL A 109 7.76 12.61 12.93
C VAL A 109 7.49 13.60 14.04
N THR A 110 8.47 13.80 14.92
CA THR A 110 8.51 14.94 15.85
C THR A 110 9.58 15.92 15.41
N ALA A 111 9.22 17.18 15.20
CA ALA A 111 10.11 18.24 14.76
C ALA A 111 10.11 19.43 15.73
N ARG A 112 11.29 19.98 16.01
CA ARG A 112 11.43 21.31 16.62
C ARG A 112 11.15 22.38 15.58
N VAL A 113 10.26 23.31 15.92
CA VAL A 113 9.81 24.40 15.05
C VAL A 113 9.99 25.72 15.77
N VAL A 114 10.67 26.66 15.10
CA VAL A 114 10.82 28.03 15.61
C VAL A 114 9.65 28.87 15.11
N LEU A 115 8.96 29.52 16.05
CA LEU A 115 7.87 30.45 15.78
C LEU A 115 8.46 31.87 15.63
N ASP A 116 8.94 32.19 14.44
CA ASP A 116 9.56 33.46 14.07
C ASP A 116 8.79 34.23 12.98
N GLY A 117 7.58 33.77 12.64
CA GLY A 117 6.74 34.34 11.59
C GLY A 117 7.18 33.93 10.17
N MET A 118 8.31 33.24 10.01
CA MET A 118 8.70 32.67 8.72
C MET A 118 8.07 31.28 8.53
N ASN A 119 7.80 30.93 7.28
CA ASN A 119 7.27 29.61 6.95
C ASN A 119 8.23 28.49 7.39
N GLN A 120 7.68 27.47 8.03
CA GLN A 120 8.40 26.30 8.53
C GLN A 120 7.90 25.06 7.80
N VAL A 121 8.78 24.07 7.58
CA VAL A 121 8.43 22.83 6.89
C VAL A 121 8.86 21.61 7.70
N VAL A 122 7.92 20.68 7.85
CA VAL A 122 8.12 19.36 8.43
C VAL A 122 7.81 18.30 7.37
N ASP A 123 8.81 17.49 7.05
CA ASP A 123 8.68 16.43 6.07
C ASP A 123 8.25 15.12 6.75
N LEU A 124 7.32 14.43 6.10
CA LEU A 124 6.73 13.14 6.47
C LEU A 124 7.04 12.12 5.35
N PRO A 125 8.31 11.70 5.20
CA PRO A 125 8.73 10.83 4.11
C PRO A 125 8.26 9.39 4.32
N MET A 126 7.87 8.69 3.26
CA MET A 126 7.58 7.25 3.26
C MET A 126 8.74 6.42 3.80
N ALA A 127 9.99 6.86 3.62
CA ALA A 127 11.17 6.20 4.18
C ALA A 127 11.19 6.18 5.73
N ALA A 128 10.32 6.96 6.40
CA ALA A 128 10.16 6.97 7.85
C ALA A 128 9.05 6.03 8.37
N VAL A 129 8.33 5.32 7.48
CA VAL A 129 7.36 4.29 7.89
C VAL A 129 8.01 3.26 8.81
N GLY A 130 7.35 2.94 9.93
CA GLY A 130 7.80 1.87 10.83
C GLY A 130 9.04 2.22 11.66
N LYS A 131 9.62 3.41 11.46
CA LYS A 131 10.84 3.84 12.15
C LYS A 131 10.47 4.77 13.29
N ALA A 132 11.25 4.74 14.37
CA ALA A 132 11.27 5.80 15.36
C ALA A 132 12.28 6.85 14.88
N PRO A 133 11.86 7.95 14.22
CA PRO A 133 12.83 8.92 13.77
C PRO A 133 13.37 9.72 14.97
N PRO A 134 14.65 10.13 14.93
CA PRO A 134 15.15 11.12 15.88
C PRO A 134 14.34 12.42 15.75
N GLU A 135 14.35 13.23 16.80
CA GLU A 135 13.72 14.55 16.76
C GLU A 135 14.33 15.41 15.64
N ALA A 136 13.52 15.73 14.63
CA ALA A 136 13.91 16.52 13.48
C ALA A 136 13.94 18.02 13.82
N THR A 137 14.55 18.82 12.97
CA THR A 137 14.45 20.28 13.01
C THR A 137 13.73 20.73 11.73
N ALA A 138 12.70 21.55 11.88
CA ALA A 138 11.96 22.08 10.74
C ALA A 138 12.82 23.00 9.87
N LEU A 139 12.55 23.00 8.56
CA LEU A 139 13.25 23.84 7.59
C LEU A 139 12.53 25.17 7.43
N ARG A 140 13.29 26.28 7.48
CA ARG A 140 12.79 27.62 7.15
C ARG A 140 12.68 27.78 5.64
N LEU A 141 11.58 28.34 5.17
CA LEU A 141 11.33 28.58 3.75
C LEU A 141 10.85 30.01 3.49
N GLY A 142 11.35 30.61 2.42
CA GLY A 142 10.82 31.85 1.88
C GLY A 142 9.72 31.54 0.87
N GLY A 143 8.44 31.65 1.30
CA GLY A 143 7.28 31.40 0.45
C GLY A 143 6.69 29.99 0.59
N GLU A 144 5.87 29.61 -0.40
CA GLU A 144 5.17 28.33 -0.43
C GLU A 144 6.11 27.17 -0.79
N PRO A 145 6.00 26.00 -0.15
CA PRO A 145 6.87 24.89 -0.43
C PRO A 145 6.49 24.15 -1.72
N SER A 146 7.48 23.50 -2.33
CA SER A 146 7.26 22.50 -3.38
C SER A 146 7.03 21.10 -2.79
N ALA A 147 6.43 20.20 -3.59
CA ALA A 147 6.21 18.81 -3.21
C ALA A 147 7.51 18.11 -2.77
N LEU A 148 7.38 17.16 -1.85
CA LEU A 148 8.51 16.38 -1.35
C LEU A 148 8.99 15.41 -2.44
N ALA A 149 10.31 15.29 -2.60
CA ALA A 149 10.88 14.29 -3.51
C ALA A 149 10.64 12.87 -2.97
N PRO A 150 10.46 11.85 -3.83
CA PRO A 150 10.31 10.47 -3.40
C PRO A 150 11.48 10.03 -2.51
N SER A 151 11.16 9.55 -1.32
CA SER A 151 12.10 9.08 -0.30
C SER A 151 12.34 7.57 -0.38
N VAL A 152 11.49 6.85 -1.11
CA VAL A 152 11.64 5.43 -1.43
C VAL A 152 11.71 5.26 -2.96
N PRO A 153 12.38 4.20 -3.47
CA PRO A 153 12.47 3.94 -4.90
C PRO A 153 11.07 3.81 -5.53
N ALA A 154 10.81 4.60 -6.57
CA ALA A 154 9.58 4.51 -7.33
C ALA A 154 9.51 3.17 -8.09
N PRO A 155 8.42 2.40 -7.94
CA PRO A 155 8.22 1.19 -8.72
C PRO A 155 8.15 1.46 -10.22
N ARG A 156 8.65 0.52 -11.02
CA ARG A 156 8.61 0.58 -12.49
C ARG A 156 7.20 0.33 -12.98
N SER A 157 6.58 1.37 -13.54
CA SER A 157 5.17 1.35 -13.95
C SER A 157 4.87 0.52 -15.20
N ALA A 158 5.86 0.24 -16.04
CA ALA A 158 5.65 -0.51 -17.28
C ALA A 158 5.79 -2.01 -17.05
N CYS A 159 4.79 -2.78 -17.50
CA CYS A 159 4.89 -4.23 -17.52
C CYS A 159 6.10 -4.69 -18.37
N PRO A 160 6.72 -5.82 -18.01
CA PRO A 160 7.95 -6.29 -18.64
C PRO A 160 7.78 -6.59 -20.13
N ARG A 161 6.56 -6.92 -20.56
CA ARG A 161 6.15 -7.11 -21.96
C ARG A 161 4.63 -6.89 -22.09
N PRO A 162 4.09 -6.80 -23.32
CA PRO A 162 2.65 -6.88 -23.53
C PRO A 162 2.07 -8.17 -22.94
N ALA A 163 0.93 -8.06 -22.26
CA ALA A 163 0.19 -9.20 -21.75
C ALA A 163 -0.33 -10.05 -22.91
N SER A 164 -0.20 -11.38 -22.80
CA SER A 164 -0.91 -12.30 -23.69
C SER A 164 -2.42 -12.32 -23.35
N PRO A 165 -3.29 -12.93 -24.17
CA PRO A 165 -4.73 -13.00 -23.89
C PRO A 165 -5.09 -13.61 -22.52
N ASP A 166 -4.23 -14.51 -22.03
CA ASP A 166 -4.39 -15.26 -20.77
C ASP A 166 -3.71 -14.60 -19.58
N GLU A 167 -3.07 -13.44 -19.78
CA GLU A 167 -2.39 -12.68 -18.74
C GLU A 167 -3.01 -11.30 -18.55
N VAL A 168 -2.77 -10.73 -17.37
CA VAL A 168 -3.07 -9.34 -17.04
C VAL A 168 -1.81 -8.64 -16.58
N CYS A 169 -1.65 -7.40 -17.02
CA CYS A 169 -0.66 -6.49 -16.49
C CYS A 169 -1.19 -5.93 -15.17
N VAL A 170 -0.60 -6.36 -14.05
CA VAL A 170 -0.82 -5.79 -12.73
C VAL A 170 0.03 -4.53 -12.62
N PRO A 171 -0.57 -3.33 -12.47
CA PRO A 171 0.17 -2.07 -12.36
C PRO A 171 1.14 -2.07 -11.18
N ALA A 172 2.20 -1.29 -11.29
CA ALA A 172 3.12 -1.06 -10.18
C ALA A 172 2.45 -0.25 -9.07
N GLY A 173 2.89 -0.43 -7.84
CA GLY A 173 2.37 0.38 -6.74
C GLY A 173 3.00 0.08 -5.39
N TYR A 174 2.53 0.85 -4.43
CA TYR A 174 2.78 0.62 -3.02
C TYR A 174 1.52 0.07 -2.37
N PHE A 175 1.68 -0.85 -1.42
CA PHE A 175 0.57 -1.35 -0.62
C PHE A 175 1.04 -1.80 0.75
N TRP A 176 0.07 -1.94 1.66
CA TRP A 176 0.27 -2.61 2.93
C TRP A 176 0.05 -4.11 2.75
N MET A 177 1.12 -4.89 2.91
CA MET A 177 1.04 -6.34 2.98
C MET A 177 0.80 -6.74 4.44
N GLY A 178 -0.13 -7.67 4.68
CA GLY A 178 -0.67 -8.03 5.99
C GLY A 178 -1.96 -7.29 6.34
N ASP A 179 -2.76 -7.89 7.22
CA ASP A 179 -3.96 -7.28 7.81
C ASP A 179 -3.90 -7.43 9.34
N PRO A 180 -3.77 -6.32 10.11
CA PRO A 180 -3.65 -6.38 11.55
C PRO A 180 -4.95 -6.79 12.25
N THR A 181 -6.06 -6.86 11.50
CA THR A 181 -7.35 -7.38 11.95
C THR A 181 -7.52 -8.87 11.69
N PHE A 182 -6.59 -9.48 10.95
CA PHE A 182 -6.58 -10.91 10.72
C PHE A 182 -6.44 -11.67 12.04
N ASP A 183 -7.20 -12.75 12.22
CA ASP A 183 -7.10 -13.63 13.37
C ASP A 183 -6.74 -15.05 12.90
N PRO A 184 -5.50 -15.52 13.10
CA PRO A 184 -5.10 -16.88 12.76
C PRO A 184 -5.68 -17.92 13.75
N GLY A 185 -6.42 -17.50 14.78
CA GLY A 185 -6.84 -18.38 15.86
C GLY A 185 -5.61 -18.98 16.56
N ASN A 186 -5.57 -20.31 16.63
CA ASN A 186 -4.48 -21.05 17.27
C ASN A 186 -3.39 -21.52 16.30
N GLU A 187 -3.30 -20.94 15.10
CA GLU A 187 -2.29 -21.33 14.10
C GLU A 187 -1.02 -20.46 14.22
N PRO A 188 0.03 -20.91 14.93
CA PRO A 188 1.22 -20.10 15.21
C PRO A 188 2.10 -19.87 13.97
N ARG A 189 1.81 -20.54 12.86
CA ARG A 189 2.59 -20.47 11.61
C ARG A 189 2.10 -19.40 10.65
N VAL A 190 1.02 -18.69 10.96
CA VAL A 190 0.47 -17.65 10.09
C VAL A 190 0.84 -16.28 10.64
N ASP A 191 1.61 -15.52 9.87
CA ASP A 191 2.13 -14.20 10.24
C ASP A 191 1.42 -13.04 9.51
N GLY A 192 0.28 -13.33 8.87
CA GLY A 192 -0.53 -12.37 8.09
C GLY A 192 -1.09 -11.17 8.87
N ARG A 193 -0.83 -11.07 10.18
CA ARG A 193 -1.17 -9.90 11.01
C ARG A 193 -0.19 -8.74 10.83
N HIS A 194 1.05 -9.00 10.42
CA HIS A 194 2.10 -7.98 10.42
C HIS A 194 2.03 -7.11 9.17
N GLU A 195 1.66 -5.83 9.36
CA GLU A 195 1.67 -4.85 8.28
C GLU A 195 3.11 -4.46 7.91
N ARG A 196 3.40 -4.44 6.61
CA ARG A 196 4.64 -3.90 6.04
C ARG A 196 4.35 -3.15 4.76
N LEU A 197 5.01 -2.01 4.57
CA LEU A 197 4.95 -1.27 3.31
C LEU A 197 5.76 -2.03 2.26
N VAL A 198 5.11 -2.39 1.16
CA VAL A 198 5.74 -3.07 0.03
C VAL A 198 5.61 -2.21 -1.21
N ALA A 199 6.68 -2.17 -2.01
CA ALA A 199 6.72 -1.60 -3.34
C ALA A 199 6.85 -2.75 -4.35
N LEU A 200 5.97 -2.78 -5.36
CA LEU A 200 6.02 -3.74 -6.46
C LEU A 200 6.08 -3.02 -7.79
N ASP A 201 7.04 -3.42 -8.62
CA ASP A 201 7.05 -3.10 -10.04
C ASP A 201 5.81 -3.70 -10.72
N ALA A 202 5.44 -3.18 -11.89
CA ALA A 202 4.38 -3.78 -12.68
C ALA A 202 4.81 -5.17 -13.17
N PHE A 203 3.91 -6.15 -13.03
CA PHE A 203 4.19 -7.55 -13.39
C PHE A 203 3.03 -8.15 -14.17
N LEU A 204 3.27 -9.32 -14.79
CA LEU A 204 2.24 -10.08 -15.48
C LEU A 204 1.78 -11.23 -14.59
N LEU A 205 0.46 -11.41 -14.51
CA LEU A 205 -0.16 -12.51 -13.80
C LEU A 205 -1.15 -13.23 -14.72
N ASP A 206 -1.23 -14.55 -14.62
CA ASP A 206 -2.23 -15.31 -15.35
C ASP A 206 -3.64 -14.94 -14.84
N ARG A 207 -4.58 -14.82 -15.77
CA ARG A 207 -5.98 -14.40 -15.49
C ARG A 207 -6.75 -15.43 -14.69
N THR A 208 -6.36 -16.69 -14.82
CA THR A 208 -7.00 -17.83 -14.21
C THR A 208 -5.94 -18.75 -13.62
N GLU A 209 -6.35 -19.58 -12.68
CA GLU A 209 -5.53 -20.71 -12.26
C GLU A 209 -5.23 -21.63 -13.46
N VAL A 210 -4.09 -22.32 -13.42
CA VAL A 210 -3.69 -23.27 -14.46
C VAL A 210 -4.72 -24.39 -14.53
N THR A 211 -5.25 -24.66 -15.72
CA THR A 211 -6.25 -25.73 -15.91
C THR A 211 -5.61 -27.11 -16.00
N VAL A 212 -6.40 -28.16 -15.73
CA VAL A 212 -5.97 -29.55 -15.92
C VAL A 212 -5.51 -29.82 -17.35
N SER A 213 -6.22 -29.31 -18.35
CA SER A 213 -5.86 -29.45 -19.78
C SER A 213 -4.54 -28.77 -20.10
N ALA A 214 -4.30 -27.55 -19.62
CA ALA A 214 -3.04 -26.83 -19.82
C ALA A 214 -1.87 -27.57 -19.15
N TYR A 215 -2.07 -28.03 -17.91
CA TYR A 215 -1.05 -28.80 -17.19
C TYR A 215 -0.73 -30.12 -17.90
N ARG A 216 -1.74 -30.83 -18.40
CA ARG A 216 -1.55 -32.07 -19.18
C ARG A 216 -0.80 -31.82 -20.49
N ALA A 217 -1.16 -30.76 -21.22
CA ALA A 217 -0.52 -30.39 -22.48
C ALA A 217 0.98 -30.06 -22.32
N SER A 218 1.41 -29.63 -21.13
CA SER A 218 2.83 -29.38 -20.85
C SER A 218 3.70 -30.64 -20.83
N GLY A 219 3.11 -31.83 -20.68
CA GLY A 219 3.85 -33.08 -20.50
C GLY A 219 4.56 -33.23 -19.14
N LEU A 220 4.36 -32.28 -18.21
CA LEU A 220 4.93 -32.31 -16.85
C LEU A 220 4.05 -33.08 -15.85
N ALA A 221 2.97 -33.69 -16.32
CA ALA A 221 2.21 -34.64 -15.52
C ALA A 221 3.07 -35.88 -15.26
N THR A 222 3.37 -36.11 -13.99
CA THR A 222 4.13 -37.28 -13.52
C THR A 222 3.19 -38.26 -12.84
N ASP A 223 3.58 -39.53 -12.80
CA ASP A 223 2.85 -40.58 -12.06
C ASP A 223 2.76 -40.32 -10.55
N SER A 224 3.54 -39.36 -10.03
CA SER A 224 3.55 -38.94 -8.62
C SER A 224 2.52 -37.90 -8.24
N LEU A 225 1.78 -37.31 -9.20
CA LEU A 225 0.64 -36.48 -8.83
C LEU A 225 -0.43 -37.37 -8.20
N PRO A 226 -0.96 -37.00 -7.02
CA PRO A 226 -2.11 -37.70 -6.48
C PRO A 226 -3.26 -37.61 -7.49
N ARG A 227 -3.60 -38.76 -8.07
CA ARG A 227 -4.67 -38.90 -9.05
C ARG A 227 -6.00 -38.91 -8.31
N ARG A 228 -7.07 -38.54 -9.01
CA ARG A 228 -8.42 -38.64 -8.46
C ARG A 228 -8.67 -40.08 -7.98
N HIS A 229 -8.60 -40.30 -6.67
CA HIS A 229 -8.88 -41.60 -6.07
C HIS A 229 -10.13 -41.46 -5.20
N PHE A 230 -11.12 -42.32 -5.44
CA PHE A 230 -12.50 -42.24 -4.92
C PHE A 230 -12.65 -42.16 -3.38
N VAL A 231 -11.57 -42.28 -2.62
CA VAL A 231 -11.64 -42.59 -1.19
C VAL A 231 -11.17 -41.43 -0.29
N ILE A 232 -10.27 -40.54 -0.71
CA ILE A 232 -9.68 -39.55 0.23
C ILE A 232 -9.27 -38.19 -0.38
N GLU A 233 -9.00 -38.06 -1.68
CA GLU A 233 -8.49 -36.80 -2.25
C GLU A 233 -9.36 -36.25 -3.38
N ARG A 234 -9.82 -35.00 -3.25
CA ARG A 234 -10.60 -34.26 -4.25
C ARG A 234 -9.67 -33.66 -5.32
N CYS A 235 -8.76 -34.46 -5.87
CA CYS A 235 -7.87 -34.00 -6.92
C CYS A 235 -8.63 -33.86 -8.25
N THR A 236 -8.35 -32.80 -9.00
CA THR A 236 -8.99 -32.47 -10.28
C THR A 236 -8.32 -33.15 -11.47
N TYR A 237 -7.09 -33.63 -11.31
CA TYR A 237 -6.38 -34.33 -12.37
C TYR A 237 -6.91 -35.76 -12.54
N ALA A 238 -7.86 -35.92 -13.46
CA ALA A 238 -8.50 -37.19 -13.78
C ALA A 238 -7.63 -38.08 -14.70
N ASP A 239 -7.71 -39.39 -14.47
CA ASP A 239 -7.01 -40.42 -15.26
C ASP A 239 -7.57 -40.55 -16.69
N ALA A 240 -6.84 -41.26 -17.55
CA ALA A 240 -7.22 -41.39 -18.96
C ALA A 240 -8.50 -42.21 -19.16
N ASP A 241 -8.76 -43.13 -18.24
CA ASP A 241 -9.90 -44.03 -18.19
C ASP A 241 -11.05 -43.51 -17.29
N ASP A 242 -10.89 -42.35 -16.65
CA ASP A 242 -11.98 -41.72 -15.89
C ASP A 242 -13.08 -41.25 -16.88
N PRO A 243 -14.31 -41.76 -16.77
CA PRO A 243 -15.40 -41.40 -17.67
C PRO A 243 -15.83 -39.92 -17.55
N GLU A 244 -15.46 -39.23 -16.48
CA GLU A 244 -15.72 -37.80 -16.29
C GLU A 244 -14.52 -36.92 -16.65
N ARG A 245 -13.42 -37.47 -17.18
CA ARG A 245 -12.16 -36.74 -17.45
C ARG A 245 -12.36 -35.39 -18.12
N GLU A 246 -13.18 -35.34 -19.17
CA GLU A 246 -13.46 -34.11 -19.93
C GLU A 246 -14.13 -33.02 -19.08
N ASN A 247 -14.90 -33.40 -18.05
CA ASN A 247 -15.55 -32.45 -17.13
C ASN A 247 -14.55 -31.72 -16.21
N PHE A 248 -13.29 -32.17 -16.15
CA PHE A 248 -12.23 -31.58 -15.33
C PHE A 248 -11.23 -30.75 -16.14
N ASP A 249 -11.23 -30.85 -17.47
CA ASP A 249 -10.19 -30.25 -18.30
C ASP A 249 -10.13 -28.71 -18.20
N ALA A 250 -11.27 -28.06 -17.97
CA ALA A 250 -11.37 -26.62 -17.76
C ALA A 250 -11.21 -26.20 -16.29
N ARG A 251 -11.12 -27.15 -15.35
CA ARG A 251 -10.99 -26.84 -13.92
C ARG A 251 -9.54 -26.53 -13.55
N PRO A 252 -9.32 -25.73 -12.50
CA PRO A 252 -7.99 -25.54 -11.92
C PRO A 252 -7.35 -26.88 -11.56
N VAL A 253 -6.08 -27.07 -11.92
CA VAL A 253 -5.30 -28.22 -11.47
C VAL A 253 -4.96 -28.03 -9.99
N ASN A 254 -5.26 -29.03 -9.16
CA ASN A 254 -4.89 -29.05 -7.74
C ASN A 254 -4.05 -30.30 -7.42
N CYS A 255 -3.67 -30.49 -6.16
CA CYS A 255 -2.76 -31.56 -5.73
C CYS A 255 -1.37 -31.51 -6.41
N VAL A 256 -0.98 -30.34 -6.91
CA VAL A 256 0.35 -30.10 -7.50
C VAL A 256 1.27 -29.55 -6.42
N GLY A 257 2.39 -30.24 -6.17
CA GLY A 257 3.40 -29.75 -5.24
C GLY A 257 4.11 -28.49 -5.76
N HIS A 258 4.56 -27.62 -4.86
CA HIS A 258 5.21 -26.34 -5.18
C HIS A 258 6.35 -26.47 -6.20
N ARG A 259 7.19 -27.52 -6.09
CA ARG A 259 8.29 -27.77 -7.04
C ARG A 259 7.78 -28.02 -8.47
N SER A 260 6.71 -28.80 -8.61
CA SER A 260 6.09 -29.11 -9.91
C SER A 260 5.41 -27.88 -10.50
N ALA A 261 4.75 -27.06 -9.67
CA ALA A 261 4.18 -25.79 -10.10
C ALA A 261 5.28 -24.84 -10.63
N GLY A 262 6.40 -24.72 -9.92
CA GLY A 262 7.55 -23.92 -10.38
C GLY A 262 8.15 -24.45 -11.70
N ALA A 263 8.28 -25.78 -11.84
CA ALA A 263 8.75 -26.38 -13.09
C ALA A 263 7.79 -26.12 -14.27
N PHE A 264 6.48 -26.12 -14.02
CA PHE A 264 5.47 -25.76 -15.02
C PHE A 264 5.60 -24.30 -15.48
N CYS A 265 5.69 -23.36 -14.54
CA CYS A 265 5.92 -21.95 -14.87
C CYS A 265 7.21 -21.77 -15.69
N ALA A 266 8.31 -22.38 -15.26
CA ALA A 266 9.60 -22.28 -15.93
C ALA A 266 9.57 -22.84 -17.36
N ALA A 267 8.84 -23.94 -17.60
CA ALA A 267 8.69 -24.52 -18.94
C ALA A 267 7.96 -23.57 -19.92
N LEU A 268 7.17 -22.62 -19.41
CA LEU A 268 6.50 -21.57 -20.18
C LEU A 268 7.31 -20.26 -20.24
N GLY A 269 8.52 -20.22 -19.67
CA GLY A 269 9.29 -18.99 -19.52
C GLY A 269 8.66 -17.98 -18.56
N LYS A 270 7.90 -18.48 -17.57
CA LYS A 270 7.26 -17.72 -16.49
C LYS A 270 7.84 -18.12 -15.13
N ASP A 271 7.41 -17.43 -14.08
CA ASP A 271 7.73 -17.73 -12.68
C ASP A 271 6.45 -17.87 -11.85
N LEU A 272 6.56 -18.46 -10.64
CA LEU A 272 5.50 -18.37 -9.65
C LEU A 272 5.44 -16.94 -9.10
N PRO A 273 4.25 -16.39 -8.80
CA PRO A 273 4.17 -15.11 -8.11
C PRO A 273 4.78 -15.24 -6.72
N THR A 274 5.47 -14.19 -6.29
CA THR A 274 5.81 -14.02 -4.88
C THR A 274 4.54 -13.85 -4.05
N GLU A 275 4.64 -14.12 -2.74
CA GLU A 275 3.54 -13.86 -1.80
C GLU A 275 3.08 -12.39 -1.86
N ALA A 276 4.02 -11.45 -1.98
CA ALA A 276 3.71 -10.03 -2.10
C ALA A 276 2.93 -9.70 -3.38
N GLU A 277 3.33 -10.24 -4.53
CA GLU A 277 2.61 -10.06 -5.80
C GLU A 277 1.20 -10.66 -5.72
N LEU A 278 1.07 -11.86 -5.15
CA LEU A 278 -0.22 -12.52 -4.99
C LEU A 278 -1.14 -11.73 -4.06
N GLU A 279 -0.65 -11.30 -2.90
CA GLU A 279 -1.44 -10.51 -1.95
C GLU A 279 -1.79 -9.13 -2.51
N TYR A 280 -0.89 -8.49 -3.27
CA TYR A 280 -1.19 -7.22 -3.91
C TYR A 280 -2.33 -7.35 -4.92
N ALA A 281 -2.29 -8.37 -5.77
CA ALA A 281 -3.37 -8.67 -6.70
C ALA A 281 -4.68 -9.01 -5.96
N GLN A 282 -4.60 -9.83 -4.91
CA GLN A 282 -5.76 -10.27 -4.14
C GLN A 282 -6.38 -9.17 -3.26
N GLY A 283 -5.58 -8.22 -2.81
CA GLY A 283 -6.01 -7.03 -2.08
C GLY A 283 -6.51 -5.90 -2.99
N ALA A 284 -6.90 -6.22 -4.23
CA ALA A 284 -7.35 -5.28 -5.26
C ALA A 284 -6.37 -4.13 -5.50
N MET A 285 -5.07 -4.38 -5.33
CA MET A 285 -3.98 -3.40 -5.41
C MET A 285 -4.11 -2.24 -4.41
N ARG A 286 -4.94 -2.39 -3.37
CA ARG A 286 -5.33 -1.36 -2.40
C ARG A 286 -5.33 -1.85 -0.95
N SER A 287 -4.81 -3.05 -0.70
CA SER A 287 -4.85 -3.72 0.61
C SER A 287 -6.27 -3.91 1.16
N PHE A 288 -7.24 -4.14 0.28
CA PHE A 288 -8.59 -4.52 0.69
C PHE A 288 -8.62 -5.92 1.27
N ARG A 289 -9.62 -6.20 2.11
CA ARG A 289 -9.77 -7.53 2.72
C ARG A 289 -10.07 -8.62 1.69
N TYR A 290 -10.80 -8.28 0.63
CA TYR A 290 -11.16 -9.18 -0.45
C TYR A 290 -10.88 -8.54 -1.81
N VAL A 291 -10.82 -9.36 -2.86
CA VAL A 291 -10.59 -8.91 -4.24
C VAL A 291 -11.65 -7.92 -4.73
N TRP A 292 -12.87 -7.99 -4.19
CA TRP A 292 -13.99 -7.10 -4.51
C TRP A 292 -14.17 -5.95 -3.51
N GLY A 293 -13.38 -5.87 -2.44
CA GLY A 293 -13.46 -4.79 -1.45
C GLY A 293 -13.50 -5.26 0.00
N GLU A 294 -14.23 -4.53 0.84
CA GLU A 294 -14.32 -4.77 2.29
C GLU A 294 -15.58 -5.58 2.68
N GLU A 295 -16.50 -5.79 1.72
CA GLU A 295 -17.75 -6.51 1.95
C GLU A 295 -17.51 -8.00 2.12
N LEU A 296 -18.17 -8.62 3.11
CA LEU A 296 -18.08 -10.06 3.33
C LEU A 296 -18.59 -10.85 2.11
N PRO A 297 -17.94 -11.98 1.76
CA PRO A 297 -18.30 -12.79 0.61
C PRO A 297 -19.76 -13.23 0.65
N ARG A 298 -20.44 -13.09 -0.48
CA ARG A 298 -21.77 -13.67 -0.75
C ARG A 298 -21.65 -14.64 -1.91
N CYS A 299 -22.64 -15.54 -2.04
CA CYS A 299 -22.65 -16.54 -3.11
C CYS A 299 -22.60 -15.95 -4.54
N GLY A 300 -22.93 -14.66 -4.72
CA GLY A 300 -22.88 -13.97 -6.01
C GLY A 300 -21.57 -13.22 -6.29
N ASP A 301 -20.63 -13.19 -5.34
CA ASP A 301 -19.33 -12.53 -5.49
C ASP A 301 -18.23 -13.47 -6.02
N ALA A 302 -18.57 -14.76 -6.20
CA ALA A 302 -17.71 -15.83 -6.68
C ALA A 302 -18.00 -16.21 -8.15
#